data_AF-A0A9W9APX4-F1
#
_entry.id   AF-A0A9W9APX4-F1
#
_cell.length_a   1.000
_cell.length_b   1.000
_cell.length_c   1.000
_cell.angle_alpha   90.00
_cell.angle_beta   90.00
_cell.angle_gamma   90.00
#
_symmetry.space_group_name_H-M   'P 1'
#
loop_
_entity.id
_entity.type
_entity.pdbx_description
1 polymer ?
#
loop_
_entity_poly.entity_id
_entity_poly.type
_entity_poly.pdbx_seq_one_letter_code
_entity_poly.pdbx_strand_id
1 'polypeptide(L)'
;MDLQVPVVEDGIRYWTEQPASVDGVLGGYGTGSLPRVDALGSRLFLLHLYPDLCAVPSALRPLQPQIISNPIRALDVGAGVGRVTSDVLLHLVDDVCLLEPVTPFIQKALQNARKSAADNSSLSQARGGHAVHWPGLAEQTKSVTFMQGTLQAFDPAHPLVSRDPSLSVAFLERIGSRPKNFDDPISDIDSGFDVIWCQWCLGHLNDSDLVAFLQRSHAALRDQGTDGHNGKSLIVVKENVCSDAEDGGPRTVLDEQDSSFTRSDLAWKAAFREAGLRLVKEQIQEGLPDGLYVVKM
;
A
#
# COMPACT_ATOMS: atom_id res chain seq x y z
N MET A 1 1.10 -14.28 -32.56
CA MET A 1 2.04 -14.25 -31.43
C MET A 1 1.17 -14.02 -30.22
N ASP A 2 1.13 -14.98 -29.30
CA ASP A 2 0.42 -14.79 -28.04
C ASP A 2 1.10 -13.63 -27.30
N LEU A 3 0.34 -12.63 -26.89
CA LEU A 3 0.85 -11.52 -26.10
C LEU A 3 1.33 -12.09 -24.77
N GLN A 4 2.63 -12.04 -24.50
CA GLN A 4 3.17 -12.40 -23.18
C GLN A 4 2.63 -11.42 -22.14
N VAL A 5 2.14 -11.95 -21.03
CA VAL A 5 1.57 -11.19 -19.91
C VAL A 5 2.18 -11.67 -18.59
N PRO A 6 2.14 -10.87 -17.51
CA PRO A 6 2.49 -11.30 -16.17
C PRO A 6 1.79 -12.60 -15.79
N VAL A 7 2.58 -13.54 -15.27
CA VAL A 7 2.10 -14.82 -14.74
C VAL A 7 2.28 -14.80 -13.22
N VAL A 8 1.18 -14.96 -12.50
CA VAL A 8 1.12 -14.79 -11.04
C VAL A 8 2.10 -15.71 -10.33
N GLU A 9 2.13 -16.98 -10.72
CA GLU A 9 2.98 -18.02 -10.12
C GLU A 9 4.47 -17.74 -10.35
N ASP A 10 4.83 -17.17 -11.50
CA ASP A 10 6.23 -16.85 -11.81
C ASP A 10 6.70 -15.62 -11.00
N GLY A 11 5.86 -14.59 -10.86
CA GLY A 11 6.15 -13.46 -9.98
C GLY A 11 6.28 -13.88 -8.50
N ILE A 12 5.37 -14.73 -8.00
CA ILE A 12 5.46 -15.27 -6.64
C ILE A 12 6.76 -16.08 -6.46
N ARG A 13 7.14 -16.90 -7.45
CA ARG A 13 8.38 -17.68 -7.41
C ARG A 13 9.60 -16.76 -7.31
N TYR A 14 9.69 -15.77 -8.19
CA TYR A 14 10.77 -14.79 -8.18
C TYR A 14 10.91 -14.11 -6.81
N TRP A 15 9.81 -13.58 -6.27
CA TRP A 15 9.83 -12.85 -5.00
C TRP A 15 10.08 -13.74 -3.78
N THR A 16 9.69 -15.02 -3.84
CA THR A 16 9.99 -16.00 -2.78
C THR A 16 11.50 -16.24 -2.64
N GLU A 17 12.26 -16.09 -3.72
CA GLU A 17 13.72 -16.24 -3.72
C GLU A 17 14.46 -14.98 -3.22
N GLN A 18 13.78 -13.83 -3.17
CA GLN A 18 14.38 -12.59 -2.69
C GLN A 18 14.48 -12.55 -1.16
N PRO A 19 15.51 -11.89 -0.60
CA PRO A 19 15.60 -11.69 0.84
C PRO A 19 14.39 -10.92 1.39
N ALA A 20 13.78 -11.43 2.46
CA ALA A 20 12.72 -10.73 3.20
C ALA A 20 13.29 -9.55 4.01
N SER A 21 13.68 -8.49 3.31
CA SER A 21 14.27 -7.27 3.85
C SER A 21 13.83 -6.05 3.02
N VAL A 22 14.06 -4.84 3.56
CA VAL A 22 13.84 -3.59 2.82
C VAL A 22 14.70 -3.54 1.55
N ASP A 23 15.91 -4.09 1.59
CA ASP A 23 16.79 -4.16 0.43
C ASP A 23 16.30 -5.12 -0.64
N GLY A 24 15.77 -6.29 -0.25
CA GLY A 24 15.21 -7.27 -1.18
C GLY A 24 13.98 -6.73 -1.90
N VAL A 25 13.01 -6.16 -1.18
CA VAL A 25 11.78 -5.60 -1.79
C VAL A 25 12.03 -4.32 -2.60
N LEU A 26 13.23 -3.75 -2.53
CA LEU A 26 13.64 -2.58 -3.32
C LEU A 26 14.71 -2.94 -4.36
N GLY A 27 14.91 -4.23 -4.67
CA GLY A 27 15.84 -4.67 -5.72
C GLY A 27 17.29 -4.24 -5.48
N GLY A 28 17.75 -4.20 -4.23
CA GLY A 28 19.12 -3.80 -3.85
C GLY A 28 19.31 -2.30 -3.58
N TYR A 29 18.24 -1.49 -3.64
CA TYR A 29 18.29 -0.06 -3.35
C TYR A 29 17.87 0.29 -1.90
N GLY A 30 17.70 -0.71 -1.03
CA GLY A 30 17.17 -0.49 0.32
C GLY A 30 18.19 -0.03 1.35
N THR A 31 19.48 -0.09 1.04
CA THR A 31 20.56 0.43 1.91
C THR A 31 20.92 1.90 1.62
N GLY A 32 20.44 2.44 0.49
CA GLY A 32 20.70 3.81 0.06
C GLY A 32 19.70 4.84 0.61
N SER A 33 19.61 5.99 -0.06
CA SER A 33 18.64 7.05 0.25
C SER A 33 17.21 6.71 -0.17
N LEU A 34 17.04 5.77 -1.11
CA LEU A 34 15.76 5.47 -1.77
C LEU A 34 14.61 5.22 -0.77
N PRO A 35 14.73 4.33 0.23
CA PRO A 35 13.62 4.08 1.17
C PRO A 35 13.13 5.35 1.86
N ARG A 36 14.07 6.23 2.23
CA ARG A 36 13.76 7.44 2.98
C ARG A 36 13.15 8.50 2.09
N VAL A 37 13.71 8.71 0.90
CA VAL A 37 13.21 9.69 -0.08
C VAL A 37 11.82 9.28 -0.57
N ASP A 38 11.63 8.01 -0.87
CA ASP A 38 10.34 7.43 -1.26
C ASP A 38 9.28 7.67 -0.19
N ALA A 39 9.57 7.29 1.06
CA ALA A 39 8.62 7.42 2.16
C ALA A 39 8.26 8.89 2.47
N LEU A 40 9.24 9.81 2.45
CA LEU A 40 8.98 11.23 2.67
C LEU A 40 8.14 11.84 1.55
N GLY A 41 8.44 11.52 0.28
CA GLY A 41 7.64 11.93 -0.87
C GLY A 41 6.19 11.46 -0.77
N SER A 42 5.99 10.19 -0.40
CA SER A 42 4.66 9.60 -0.20
C SER A 42 3.87 10.27 0.92
N ARG A 43 4.49 10.54 2.08
CA ARG A 43 3.83 11.24 3.19
C ARG A 43 3.42 12.66 2.79
N LEU A 44 4.31 13.39 2.12
CA LEU A 44 4.01 14.73 1.64
C LEU A 44 2.86 14.69 0.63
N PHE A 45 2.89 13.78 -0.34
CA PHE A 45 1.82 13.64 -1.32
C PHE A 45 0.46 13.44 -0.65
N LEU A 46 0.36 12.52 0.32
CA LEU A 46 -0.89 12.28 1.02
C LEU A 46 -1.34 13.49 1.86
N LEU A 47 -0.41 14.18 2.52
CA LEU A 47 -0.70 15.41 3.28
C LEU A 47 -1.17 16.58 2.41
N HIS A 48 -0.77 16.65 1.13
CA HIS A 48 -1.31 17.66 0.21
C HIS A 48 -2.80 17.41 -0.10
N LEU A 49 -3.22 16.13 -0.11
CA LEU A 49 -4.61 15.74 -0.40
C LEU A 49 -5.47 15.71 0.88
N TYR A 50 -4.85 15.33 2.01
CA TYR A 50 -5.44 15.27 3.34
C TYR A 50 -4.56 15.99 4.38
N PRO A 51 -4.58 17.33 4.41
CA PRO A 51 -3.78 18.11 5.35
C PRO A 51 -4.17 17.83 6.81
N ASP A 52 -5.41 17.40 7.06
CA ASP A 52 -5.94 17.09 8.39
C ASP A 52 -5.32 15.83 9.02
N LEU A 53 -4.63 14.98 8.24
CA LEU A 53 -3.82 13.86 8.78
C LEU A 53 -2.56 14.35 9.50
N CYS A 54 -2.21 15.63 9.37
CA CYS A 54 -1.03 16.18 10.03
C CYS A 54 -1.25 16.26 11.55
N ALA A 55 -0.58 15.37 12.29
CA ALA A 55 -0.59 15.38 13.75
C ALA A 55 0.34 16.45 14.36
N VAL A 56 1.16 17.14 13.55
CA VAL A 56 2.13 18.14 14.04
C VAL A 56 1.37 19.39 14.51
N PRO A 57 1.54 19.81 15.78
CA PRO A 57 0.94 21.04 16.26
C PRO A 57 1.41 22.25 15.43
N SER A 58 0.47 23.11 15.07
CA SER A 58 0.73 24.36 14.35
C SER A 58 -0.08 25.49 14.99
N ALA A 59 0.45 26.72 14.94
CA ALA A 59 -0.25 27.91 15.39
C ALA A 59 -1.57 28.17 14.62
N LEU A 60 -1.75 27.52 13.46
CA LEU A 60 -2.95 27.61 12.63
C LEU A 60 -3.98 26.51 12.93
N ARG A 61 -3.72 25.62 13.89
CA ARG A 61 -4.68 24.56 14.24
C ARG A 61 -5.91 25.18 14.91
N PRO A 62 -7.14 24.84 14.49
CA PRO A 62 -8.34 25.29 15.18
C PRO A 62 -8.29 24.93 16.67
N LEU A 63 -8.64 25.88 17.55
CA LEU A 63 -8.68 25.69 19.00
C LEU A 63 -9.61 24.54 19.44
N GLN A 64 -10.58 24.20 18.58
CA GLN A 64 -11.48 23.07 18.71
C GLN A 64 -11.27 22.18 17.48
N PRO A 65 -10.38 21.18 17.53
CA PRO A 65 -10.28 20.21 16.45
C PRO A 65 -11.63 19.50 16.29
N GLN A 66 -12.08 19.30 15.05
CA GLN A 66 -13.26 18.47 14.82
C GLN A 66 -12.97 17.06 15.37
N ILE A 67 -13.95 16.51 16.10
CA ILE A 67 -13.86 15.14 16.59
C ILE A 67 -13.96 14.24 15.36
N ILE A 68 -12.84 13.67 14.93
CA ILE A 68 -12.83 12.61 13.94
C ILE A 68 -13.51 11.41 14.61
N SER A 69 -14.75 11.09 14.21
CA SER A 69 -15.55 10.08 14.89
C SER A 69 -15.13 8.64 14.56
N ASN A 70 -14.46 8.43 13.41
CA ASN A 70 -14.08 7.13 12.88
C ASN A 70 -12.57 7.05 12.62
N PRO A 71 -11.90 5.94 12.95
CA PRO A 71 -10.48 5.75 12.66
C PRO A 71 -10.23 5.79 11.16
N ILE A 72 -9.17 6.49 10.76
CA ILE A 72 -8.78 6.60 9.35
C ILE A 72 -8.15 5.29 8.93
N ARG A 73 -8.70 4.67 7.88
CA ARG A 73 -8.36 3.31 7.49
C ARG A 73 -7.69 3.27 6.13
N ALA A 74 -6.54 2.61 6.05
CA ALA A 74 -5.82 2.39 4.81
C ALA A 74 -5.72 0.90 4.44
N LEU A 75 -5.56 0.62 3.15
CA LEU A 75 -5.17 -0.67 2.61
C LEU A 75 -3.80 -0.53 1.95
N ASP A 76 -2.82 -1.33 2.36
CA ASP A 76 -1.49 -1.46 1.72
C ASP A 76 -1.46 -2.77 0.93
N VAL A 77 -1.46 -2.71 -0.40
CA VAL A 77 -1.48 -3.92 -1.24
C VAL A 77 -0.13 -4.21 -1.88
N GLY A 78 0.25 -5.49 -1.94
CA GLY A 78 1.60 -5.89 -2.33
C GLY A 78 2.63 -5.33 -1.36
N ALA A 79 2.30 -5.36 -0.07
CA ALA A 79 3.00 -4.59 0.96
C ALA A 79 4.42 -5.10 1.26
N GLY A 80 4.78 -6.29 0.77
CA GLY A 80 6.05 -6.95 1.02
C GLY A 80 6.30 -7.09 2.52
N VAL A 81 7.45 -6.57 2.97
CA VAL A 81 7.85 -6.58 4.39
C VAL A 81 7.17 -5.48 5.24
N GLY A 82 6.20 -4.76 4.67
CA GLY A 82 5.42 -3.71 5.33
C GLY A 82 6.12 -2.36 5.40
N ARG A 83 7.00 -2.04 4.45
CA ARG A 83 7.78 -0.79 4.42
C ARG A 83 6.88 0.44 4.27
N VAL A 84 5.90 0.38 3.37
CA VAL A 84 4.93 1.47 3.17
C VAL A 84 4.04 1.60 4.40
N THR A 85 3.52 0.50 4.93
CA THR A 85 2.80 0.49 6.21
C THR A 85 3.58 1.18 7.33
N SER A 86 4.84 0.79 7.59
CA SER A 86 5.64 1.34 8.68
C SER A 86 6.07 2.78 8.45
N ASP A 87 6.58 3.07 7.25
CA ASP A 87 7.29 4.30 6.95
C ASP A 87 6.40 5.32 6.24
N VAL A 88 5.13 5.04 5.98
CA VAL A 88 4.20 6.01 5.37
C VAL A 88 2.87 6.00 6.11
N LEU A 89 2.14 4.89 6.05
CA LEU A 89 0.72 4.87 6.43
C LEU A 89 0.53 5.04 7.94
N LEU A 90 1.24 4.29 8.79
CA LEU A 90 1.08 4.39 10.25
C LEU A 90 1.50 5.75 10.83
N HIS A 91 2.15 6.62 10.06
CA HIS A 91 2.40 8.00 10.46
C HIS A 91 1.20 8.94 10.22
N LEU A 92 0.22 8.52 9.43
CA LEU A 92 -0.85 9.36 8.91
C LEU A 92 -2.25 8.80 9.18
N VAL A 93 -2.41 7.48 9.29
CA VAL A 93 -3.70 6.80 9.46
C VAL A 93 -3.70 5.94 10.72
N ASP A 94 -4.87 5.50 11.18
CA ASP A 94 -5.05 4.80 12.45
C ASP A 94 -5.10 3.28 12.29
N ASP A 95 -5.68 2.80 11.19
CA ASP A 95 -5.81 1.37 10.90
C ASP A 95 -5.28 1.06 9.51
N VAL A 96 -4.48 0.00 9.38
CA VAL A 96 -3.97 -0.47 8.08
C VAL A 96 -4.35 -1.93 7.88
N CYS A 97 -5.07 -2.24 6.81
CA CYS A 97 -5.14 -3.60 6.27
C CYS A 97 -3.94 -3.79 5.34
N LEU A 98 -3.16 -4.84 5.55
CA LEU A 98 -1.96 -5.15 4.78
C LEU A 98 -2.19 -6.45 4.00
N LEU A 99 -2.06 -6.40 2.68
CA LEU A 99 -2.18 -7.55 1.78
C LEU A 99 -0.84 -7.88 1.14
N GLU A 100 -0.41 -9.14 1.25
CA GLU A 100 0.84 -9.62 0.64
C GLU A 100 0.75 -11.11 0.28
N PRO A 101 1.02 -11.54 -0.97
CA PRO A 101 0.99 -12.95 -1.35
C PRO A 101 2.21 -13.76 -0.89
N VAL A 102 3.41 -13.17 -0.86
CA VAL A 102 4.69 -13.87 -0.67
C VAL A 102 4.91 -14.20 0.81
N THR A 103 4.87 -15.49 1.14
CA THR A 103 4.93 -15.98 2.53
C THR A 103 6.14 -15.43 3.31
N PRO A 104 7.39 -15.47 2.81
CA PRO A 104 8.52 -14.89 3.54
C PRO A 104 8.34 -13.40 3.89
N PHE A 105 7.72 -12.63 3.00
CA PHE A 105 7.54 -11.19 3.17
C PHE A 105 6.48 -10.85 4.21
N ILE A 106 5.29 -11.45 4.12
CA ILE A 106 4.23 -11.19 5.09
C ILE A 106 4.61 -11.69 6.49
N GLN A 107 5.32 -12.82 6.59
CA GLN A 107 5.83 -13.31 7.88
C GLN A 107 6.88 -12.36 8.46
N LYS A 108 7.71 -11.73 7.61
CA LYS A 108 8.64 -10.70 8.06
C LYS A 108 7.92 -9.44 8.54
N ALA A 109 6.91 -8.98 7.81
CA ALA A 109 6.08 -7.85 8.21
C ALA A 109 5.41 -8.11 9.58
N LEU A 110 4.81 -9.29 9.73
CA LEU A 110 4.18 -9.74 10.98
C LEU A 110 5.18 -9.80 12.14
N GLN A 111 6.39 -10.35 11.92
CA GLN A 111 7.45 -10.35 12.92
C GLN A 111 7.84 -8.94 13.37
N ASN A 112 7.99 -8.01 12.42
CA ASN A 112 8.36 -6.62 12.71
C ASN A 112 7.26 -5.89 13.51
N ALA A 113 6.00 -6.09 13.13
CA ALA A 113 4.85 -5.52 13.83
C ALA A 113 4.71 -6.09 15.25
N ARG A 114 4.84 -7.41 15.44
CA ARG A 114 4.83 -8.05 16.78
C ARG A 114 5.94 -7.50 17.67
N LYS A 115 7.15 -7.33 17.13
CA LYS A 115 8.28 -6.73 17.85
C LYS A 115 7.97 -5.29 18.27
N SER A 116 7.43 -4.48 17.37
CA SER A 116 7.04 -3.10 17.67
C SER A 116 5.93 -3.03 18.73
N ALA A 117 4.95 -3.93 18.68
CA ALA A 117 3.86 -3.98 19.66
C ALA A 117 4.31 -4.47 21.06
N ALA A 118 5.39 -5.25 21.15
CA ALA A 118 5.95 -5.73 22.41
C ALA A 118 6.96 -4.76 23.04
N ASP A 119 7.48 -3.79 22.29
CA ASP A 119 8.47 -2.83 22.79
C ASP A 119 7.80 -1.72 23.60
N ASN A 120 7.77 -1.88 24.92
CA ASN A 120 7.31 -0.86 25.86
C ASN A 120 8.38 0.22 26.15
N SER A 121 9.55 0.17 25.51
CA SER A 121 10.62 1.13 25.76
C SER A 121 10.47 2.35 24.86
N SER A 122 10.01 3.45 25.44
CA SER A 122 9.83 4.76 24.76
C SER A 122 11.14 5.39 24.24
N LEU A 123 12.28 4.69 24.34
CA LEU A 123 13.63 5.26 24.27
C LEU A 123 14.71 4.34 23.68
N SER A 124 14.37 3.23 22.99
CA SER A 124 15.35 2.49 22.20
C SER A 124 15.70 3.22 20.89
N GLN A 125 16.20 4.46 20.98
CA GLN A 125 16.93 5.07 19.87
C GLN A 125 18.09 4.14 19.53
N ALA A 126 17.94 3.47 18.39
CA ALA A 126 18.84 2.45 17.91
C ALA A 126 20.26 3.00 17.83
N ARG A 127 21.13 2.49 18.69
CA ARG A 127 22.57 2.49 18.41
C ARG A 127 22.80 1.56 17.22
N GLY A 128 22.91 2.13 16.02
CA GLY A 128 23.63 1.53 14.90
C GLY A 128 22.92 0.50 14.02
N GLY A 129 21.59 0.37 14.08
CA GLY A 129 20.83 -0.46 13.12
C GLY A 129 19.46 0.15 12.86
N HIS A 130 18.94 0.00 11.63
CA HIS A 130 17.55 0.34 11.30
C HIS A 130 16.58 -0.56 12.07
N ALA A 131 16.37 -0.30 13.36
CA ALA A 131 15.33 -0.96 14.13
C ALA A 131 13.99 -0.60 13.49
N VAL A 132 13.28 -1.62 13.01
CA VAL A 132 11.98 -1.46 12.36
C VAL A 132 10.96 -1.13 13.45
N HIS A 133 10.58 0.13 13.56
CA HIS A 133 9.62 0.64 14.54
C HIS A 133 8.32 1.02 13.84
N TRP A 134 7.22 0.34 14.18
CA TRP A 134 5.89 0.59 13.64
C TRP A 134 5.11 1.45 14.64
N PRO A 135 4.86 2.75 14.33
CA PRO A 135 4.34 3.70 15.32
C PRO A 135 2.92 3.36 15.75
N GLY A 136 2.62 3.56 17.03
CA GLY A 136 1.29 3.45 17.62
C GLY A 136 0.84 2.03 17.97
N LEU A 137 1.60 0.99 17.61
CA LEU A 137 1.24 -0.40 17.91
C LEU A 137 1.40 -0.76 19.39
N ALA A 138 2.50 -0.34 20.04
CA ALA A 138 2.74 -0.59 21.46
C ALA A 138 1.71 0.12 22.34
N GLU A 139 1.37 1.37 21.99
CA GLU A 139 0.37 2.17 22.69
C GLU A 139 -1.07 1.76 22.35
N GLN A 140 -1.26 0.82 21.41
CA GLN A 140 -2.57 0.42 20.89
C GLN A 140 -3.40 1.63 20.42
N THR A 141 -2.74 2.65 19.88
CA THR A 141 -3.38 3.81 19.24
C THR A 141 -3.62 3.57 17.75
N LYS A 142 -2.95 2.58 17.19
CA LYS A 142 -3.04 2.17 15.78
C LYS A 142 -3.11 0.65 15.66
N SER A 143 -3.57 0.16 14.52
CA SER A 143 -3.59 -1.28 14.24
C SER A 143 -3.19 -1.64 12.81
N VAL A 144 -2.71 -2.87 12.67
CA VAL A 144 -2.46 -3.51 11.38
C VAL A 144 -3.13 -4.88 11.34
N THR A 145 -3.92 -5.13 10.29
CA THR A 145 -4.53 -6.42 9.98
C THR A 145 -3.78 -7.07 8.82
N PHE A 146 -3.28 -8.29 9.01
CA PHE A 146 -2.46 -9.00 8.03
C PHE A 146 -3.29 -10.00 7.23
N MET A 147 -3.34 -9.81 5.92
CA MET A 147 -4.04 -10.64 4.94
C MET A 147 -3.03 -11.23 3.95
N GLN A 148 -3.02 -12.55 3.79
CA GLN A 148 -2.21 -13.21 2.78
C GLN A 148 -3.06 -13.55 1.56
N GLY A 149 -2.70 -13.03 0.38
CA GLY A 149 -3.44 -13.27 -0.85
C GLY A 149 -2.91 -12.45 -2.02
N THR A 150 -3.30 -12.81 -3.23
CA THR A 150 -2.91 -12.10 -4.46
C THR A 150 -3.86 -10.95 -4.77
N LEU A 151 -3.39 -9.95 -5.53
CA LEU A 151 -4.24 -8.84 -5.99
C LEU A 151 -5.41 -9.35 -6.86
N GLN A 152 -5.17 -10.40 -7.65
CA GLN A 152 -6.13 -11.03 -8.53
C GLN A 152 -7.32 -11.61 -7.76
N ALA A 153 -7.07 -12.29 -6.64
CA ALA A 153 -8.09 -12.94 -5.83
C ALA A 153 -8.74 -12.01 -4.79
N PHE A 154 -8.01 -10.97 -4.35
CA PHE A 154 -8.45 -10.10 -3.28
C PHE A 154 -9.60 -9.17 -3.69
N ASP A 155 -10.63 -9.12 -2.84
CA ASP A 155 -11.71 -8.14 -2.90
C ASP A 155 -11.62 -7.19 -1.70
N PRO A 156 -11.14 -5.95 -1.89
CA PRO A 156 -11.04 -4.98 -0.80
C PRO A 156 -12.37 -4.70 -0.09
N ALA A 157 -13.53 -4.87 -0.75
CA ALA A 157 -14.83 -4.65 -0.11
C ALA A 157 -15.23 -5.79 0.84
N HIS A 158 -14.69 -6.99 0.60
CA HIS A 158 -14.95 -8.20 1.39
C HIS A 158 -13.66 -9.01 1.61
N PRO A 159 -12.70 -8.52 2.41
CA PRO A 159 -11.35 -9.09 2.48
C PRO A 159 -11.26 -10.57 2.89
N LEU A 160 -12.27 -11.12 3.56
CA LEU A 160 -12.30 -12.51 4.03
C LEU A 160 -12.92 -13.49 3.01
N VAL A 161 -13.58 -12.98 1.97
CA VAL A 161 -14.25 -13.82 0.97
C VAL A 161 -13.39 -13.86 -0.28
N SER A 162 -12.79 -15.02 -0.58
CA SER A 162 -12.16 -15.19 -1.89
C SER A 162 -13.23 -15.36 -2.97
N ARG A 163 -13.09 -14.62 -4.07
CA ARG A 163 -13.94 -14.76 -5.26
C ARG A 163 -13.58 -15.97 -6.12
N ASP A 164 -12.38 -16.52 -5.93
CA ASP A 164 -11.93 -17.73 -6.59
C ASP A 164 -11.75 -18.85 -5.54
N PRO A 165 -12.57 -19.91 -5.56
CA PRO A 165 -12.42 -21.02 -4.63
C PRO A 165 -11.04 -21.72 -4.68
N SER A 166 -10.29 -21.53 -5.78
CA SER A 166 -8.96 -22.10 -5.98
C SER A 166 -7.81 -21.20 -5.47
N LEU A 167 -8.08 -19.91 -5.22
CA LEU A 167 -7.11 -18.96 -4.67
C LEU A 167 -7.59 -18.50 -3.29
N SER A 168 -6.84 -18.76 -2.22
CA SER A 168 -7.24 -18.34 -0.88
C SER A 168 -6.70 -16.96 -0.52
N VAL A 169 -7.56 -16.15 0.09
CA VAL A 169 -7.13 -15.00 0.91
C VAL A 169 -7.27 -15.44 2.36
N ALA A 170 -6.19 -15.34 3.14
CA ALA A 170 -6.16 -15.77 4.53
C ALA A 170 -5.90 -14.59 5.47
N PHE A 171 -6.79 -14.40 6.43
CA PHE A 171 -6.49 -13.58 7.61
C PHE A 171 -5.45 -14.30 8.48
N LEU A 172 -4.37 -13.59 8.85
CA LEU A 172 -3.33 -14.13 9.70
C LEU A 172 -3.48 -13.64 11.14
N GLU A 173 -3.46 -12.32 11.35
CA GLU A 173 -3.52 -11.70 12.67
C GLU A 173 -3.86 -10.20 12.56
N ARG A 174 -4.38 -9.61 13.64
CA ARG A 174 -4.42 -8.17 13.85
C ARG A 174 -3.54 -7.78 15.04
N ILE A 175 -2.70 -6.78 14.87
CA ILE A 175 -1.77 -6.26 15.88
C ILE A 175 -2.10 -4.79 16.19
N GLY A 176 -2.06 -4.40 17.47
CA GLY A 176 -2.35 -3.05 17.92
C GLY A 176 -3.76 -2.89 18.48
N SER A 177 -4.43 -1.78 18.17
CA SER A 177 -5.81 -1.52 18.57
C SER A 177 -6.80 -2.57 18.05
N ARG A 178 -7.90 -2.75 18.78
CA ARG A 178 -9.01 -3.62 18.39
C ARG A 178 -10.29 -2.82 18.11
N PRO A 179 -11.22 -3.34 17.30
CA PRO A 179 -12.55 -2.76 17.14
C PRO A 179 -13.29 -2.69 18.48
N LYS A 180 -14.34 -1.86 18.53
CA LYS A 180 -15.20 -1.69 19.72
C LYS A 180 -15.86 -3.01 20.17
N ASN A 181 -16.09 -3.93 19.25
CA ASN A 181 -16.54 -5.28 19.56
C ASN A 181 -15.31 -6.16 19.86
N PHE A 182 -14.98 -6.31 21.15
CA PHE A 182 -13.76 -6.99 21.60
C PHE A 182 -13.75 -8.50 21.31
N ASP A 183 -14.92 -9.10 21.06
CA ASP A 183 -15.07 -10.54 20.84
C ASP A 183 -14.62 -10.98 19.44
N ASP A 184 -14.57 -10.06 18.47
CA ASP A 184 -14.14 -10.32 17.10
C ASP A 184 -13.10 -9.28 16.63
N PRO A 185 -11.82 -9.66 16.54
CA PRO A 185 -10.73 -8.75 16.17
C PRO A 185 -10.84 -8.19 14.75
N ILE A 186 -11.70 -8.75 13.91
CA ILE A 186 -11.90 -8.36 12.51
C ILE A 186 -13.35 -7.94 12.23
N SER A 187 -14.11 -7.57 13.26
CA SER A 187 -15.51 -7.13 13.12
C SER A 187 -15.72 -5.88 12.25
N ASP A 188 -14.67 -5.10 11.97
CA ASP A 188 -14.67 -3.91 11.11
C ASP A 188 -14.02 -4.18 9.73
N ILE A 189 -13.75 -5.44 9.38
CA ILE A 189 -12.96 -5.79 8.18
C ILE A 189 -13.59 -5.26 6.88
N ASP A 190 -14.92 -5.29 6.77
CA ASP A 190 -15.71 -4.84 5.62
C ASP A 190 -16.08 -3.34 5.68
N SER A 191 -15.49 -2.56 6.59
CA SER A 191 -15.81 -1.12 6.76
C SER A 191 -15.26 -0.21 5.66
N GLY A 192 -14.70 -0.75 4.58
CA GLY A 192 -14.05 0.00 3.51
C GLY A 192 -12.78 0.74 3.95
N PHE A 193 -12.25 1.58 3.04
CA PHE A 193 -10.99 2.30 3.20
C PHE A 193 -11.09 3.79 2.83
N ASP A 194 -10.37 4.64 3.57
CA ASP A 194 -10.14 6.05 3.22
C ASP A 194 -8.99 6.19 2.21
N VAL A 195 -7.98 5.32 2.30
CA VAL A 195 -6.83 5.29 1.39
C VAL A 195 -6.55 3.85 0.96
N ILE A 196 -6.54 3.58 -0.33
CA ILE A 196 -5.98 2.33 -0.87
C ILE A 196 -4.65 2.66 -1.52
N TRP A 197 -3.56 2.13 -0.99
CA TRP A 197 -2.20 2.40 -1.43
C TRP A 197 -1.64 1.21 -2.21
N CYS A 198 -1.30 1.45 -3.47
CA CYS A 198 -0.71 0.47 -4.37
C CYS A 198 0.67 0.97 -4.80
N GLN A 199 1.74 0.31 -4.36
CA GLN A 199 3.10 0.75 -4.68
C GLN A 199 3.99 -0.41 -5.14
N TRP A 200 4.52 -0.31 -6.36
CA TRP A 200 5.41 -1.30 -6.99
C TRP A 200 4.88 -2.73 -6.90
N CYS A 201 3.61 -2.92 -7.24
CA CYS A 201 2.94 -4.22 -7.18
C CYS A 201 1.93 -4.43 -8.31
N LEU A 202 1.42 -3.35 -8.93
CA LEU A 202 0.41 -3.42 -9.98
C LEU A 202 1.00 -3.85 -11.33
N GLY A 203 2.34 -3.86 -11.45
CA GLY A 203 3.03 -4.49 -12.58
C GLY A 203 2.76 -5.99 -12.69
N HIS A 204 2.45 -6.68 -11.60
CA HIS A 204 2.13 -8.12 -11.61
C HIS A 204 0.69 -8.45 -12.03
N LEU A 205 -0.10 -7.45 -12.41
CA LEU A 205 -1.41 -7.63 -13.02
C LEU A 205 -1.27 -7.45 -14.53
N ASN A 206 -1.92 -8.29 -15.33
CA ASN A 206 -2.20 -7.95 -16.73
C ASN A 206 -3.23 -6.80 -16.79
N ASP A 207 -3.48 -6.24 -17.97
CA ASP A 207 -4.32 -5.05 -18.09
C ASP A 207 -5.78 -5.29 -17.67
N SER A 208 -6.36 -6.46 -17.99
CA SER A 208 -7.72 -6.81 -17.54
C SER A 208 -7.81 -6.98 -16.03
N ASP A 209 -6.81 -7.62 -15.41
CA ASP A 209 -6.76 -7.82 -13.97
C ASP A 209 -6.52 -6.50 -13.23
N LEU A 210 -5.73 -5.60 -13.81
CA LEU A 210 -5.51 -4.26 -13.29
C LEU A 210 -6.83 -3.48 -13.25
N VAL A 211 -7.55 -3.43 -14.37
CA VAL A 211 -8.85 -2.75 -14.44
C VAL A 211 -9.84 -3.36 -13.44
N ALA A 212 -9.93 -4.69 -13.38
CA ALA A 212 -10.80 -5.39 -12.44
C ALA A 212 -10.43 -5.10 -10.98
N PHE A 213 -9.14 -5.09 -10.64
CA PHE A 213 -8.67 -4.78 -9.29
C PHE A 213 -8.97 -3.32 -8.90
N LEU A 214 -8.76 -2.37 -9.81
CA LEU A 214 -9.08 -0.96 -9.59
C LEU A 214 -10.59 -0.73 -9.39
N GLN A 215 -11.44 -1.43 -10.14
CA GLN A 215 -12.90 -1.38 -9.95
C GLN A 215 -13.32 -1.91 -8.58
N ARG A 216 -12.76 -3.04 -8.14
CA ARG A 216 -13.01 -3.57 -6.78
C ARG A 216 -12.50 -2.63 -5.69
N SER A 217 -11.34 -2.04 -5.89
CA SER A 217 -10.77 -1.05 -4.98
C SER A 217 -11.67 0.19 -4.86
N HIS A 218 -12.21 0.68 -5.98
CA HIS A 218 -13.15 1.79 -5.98
C HIS A 218 -14.41 1.48 -5.17
N ALA A 219 -14.97 0.27 -5.31
CA ALA A 219 -16.15 -0.16 -4.57
C ALA A 219 -15.92 -0.28 -3.05
N ALA A 220 -14.67 -0.41 -2.61
CA ALA A 220 -14.30 -0.51 -1.21
C ALA A 220 -13.94 0.84 -0.57
N LEU A 221 -13.96 1.94 -1.32
CA LEU A 221 -13.73 3.26 -0.76
C LEU A 221 -14.90 3.65 0.14
N ARG A 222 -14.60 4.22 1.32
CA ARG A 222 -15.63 4.77 2.21
C ARG A 222 -16.38 5.93 1.55
N ASP A 223 -17.69 5.97 1.77
CA ASP A 223 -18.59 6.92 1.12
C ASP A 223 -18.27 8.37 1.49
N GLN A 224 -18.28 9.21 0.44
CA GLN A 224 -17.97 10.63 0.48
C GLN A 224 -19.14 11.40 1.11
N GLY A 225 -19.30 11.32 2.43
CA GLY A 225 -20.29 12.15 3.14
C GLY A 225 -20.82 11.61 4.48
N THR A 226 -20.75 10.30 4.74
CA THR A 226 -21.25 9.70 6.00
C THR A 226 -20.17 9.04 6.83
N ASP A 227 -19.15 8.43 6.20
CA ASP A 227 -18.15 7.61 6.90
C ASP A 227 -16.68 7.85 6.47
N GLY A 228 -16.42 8.49 5.33
CA GLY A 228 -15.06 8.83 4.89
C GLY A 228 -14.48 10.05 5.60
N HIS A 229 -13.16 10.06 5.84
CA HIS A 229 -12.47 11.18 6.49
C HIS A 229 -12.69 12.50 5.70
N ASN A 230 -13.42 13.44 6.31
CA ASN A 230 -13.82 14.71 5.69
C ASN A 230 -14.53 14.54 4.34
N GLY A 231 -15.28 13.44 4.20
CA GLY A 231 -16.03 13.09 2.99
C GLY A 231 -15.14 12.79 1.79
N LYS A 232 -13.90 12.33 2.00
CA LYS A 232 -12.94 11.98 0.94
C LYS A 232 -12.29 10.62 1.20
N SER A 233 -12.13 9.88 0.12
CA SER A 233 -11.44 8.60 0.02
C SER A 233 -10.75 8.53 -1.36
N LEU A 234 -9.61 7.83 -1.45
CA LEU A 234 -8.86 7.73 -2.71
C LEU A 234 -8.05 6.45 -2.85
N ILE A 235 -7.67 6.15 -4.10
CA ILE A 235 -6.67 5.14 -4.46
C ILE A 235 -5.39 5.91 -4.84
N VAL A 236 -4.26 5.55 -4.25
CA VAL A 236 -2.92 6.03 -4.66
C VAL A 236 -2.22 4.92 -5.42
N VAL A 237 -1.74 5.24 -6.61
CA VAL A 237 -0.90 4.34 -7.42
C VAL A 237 0.48 4.96 -7.50
N LYS A 238 1.49 4.30 -6.94
CA LYS A 238 2.90 4.72 -7.00
C LYS A 238 3.73 3.67 -7.73
N GLU A 239 4.06 3.93 -8.99
CA GLU A 239 4.63 2.91 -9.88
C GLU A 239 5.79 3.44 -10.72
N ASN A 240 6.58 2.49 -11.23
CA ASN A 240 7.53 2.76 -12.31
C ASN A 240 6.77 3.09 -13.60
N VAL A 241 7.28 4.07 -14.34
CA VAL A 241 6.68 4.56 -15.58
C VAL A 241 7.72 4.52 -16.71
N CYS A 242 7.44 3.73 -17.74
CA CYS A 242 8.24 3.72 -18.97
C CYS A 242 7.81 4.84 -19.92
N SER A 243 8.60 5.11 -20.97
CA SER A 243 8.21 6.09 -21.98
C SER A 243 7.00 5.59 -22.79
N ASP A 244 6.17 6.53 -23.24
CA ASP A 244 5.14 6.23 -24.25
C ASP A 244 5.80 5.68 -25.54
N ALA A 245 4.99 5.06 -26.40
CA ALA A 245 5.47 4.54 -27.67
C ALA A 245 5.91 5.67 -28.63
N GLU A 246 6.78 5.35 -29.58
CA GLU A 246 7.30 6.34 -30.56
C GLU A 246 6.20 6.94 -31.44
N ASP A 247 5.08 6.24 -31.61
CA ASP A 247 3.88 6.69 -32.32
C ASP A 247 2.95 7.59 -31.47
N GLY A 248 3.33 7.87 -30.22
CA GLY A 248 2.53 8.65 -29.27
C GLY A 248 1.43 7.84 -28.58
N GLY A 249 1.42 6.51 -28.73
CA GLY A 249 0.46 5.61 -28.10
C GLY A 249 0.89 5.10 -26.71
N PRO A 250 -0.05 4.47 -25.96
CA PRO A 250 0.27 3.78 -24.72
C PRO A 250 1.22 2.60 -24.99
N ARG A 251 2.20 2.45 -24.11
CA ARG A 251 3.18 1.35 -24.11
C ARG A 251 3.20 0.60 -22.79
N THR A 252 3.46 -0.70 -22.87
CA THR A 252 3.76 -1.57 -21.75
C THR A 252 5.02 -2.39 -22.07
N VAL A 253 5.90 -2.57 -21.09
CA VAL A 253 7.13 -3.36 -21.21
C VAL A 253 7.09 -4.50 -20.20
N LEU A 254 7.27 -5.74 -20.67
CA LEU A 254 7.40 -6.92 -19.81
C LEU A 254 8.84 -7.05 -19.32
N ASP A 255 8.98 -7.21 -18.01
CA ASP A 255 10.17 -7.79 -17.41
C ASP A 255 9.94 -9.28 -17.21
N GLU A 256 10.68 -10.10 -17.95
CA GLU A 256 10.57 -11.56 -17.89
C GLU A 256 11.20 -12.13 -16.61
N GLN A 257 12.02 -11.36 -15.88
CA GLN A 257 12.73 -11.83 -14.70
C GLN A 257 11.78 -11.98 -13.50
N ASP A 258 10.96 -10.96 -13.25
CA ASP A 258 10.00 -10.93 -12.14
C ASP A 258 8.54 -11.10 -12.59
N SER A 259 8.33 -11.32 -13.89
CA SER A 259 7.00 -11.45 -14.50
C SER A 259 6.12 -10.24 -14.18
N SER A 260 6.59 -9.06 -14.55
CA SER A 260 5.90 -7.80 -14.28
C SER A 260 5.87 -6.86 -15.49
N PHE A 261 4.86 -6.00 -15.53
CA PHE A 261 4.75 -4.92 -16.50
C PHE A 261 5.21 -3.60 -15.92
N THR A 262 6.06 -2.89 -16.67
CA THR A 262 6.24 -1.44 -16.54
C THR A 262 5.39 -0.73 -17.59
N ARG A 263 4.38 0.02 -17.14
CA ARG A 263 3.44 0.75 -18.01
C ARG A 263 3.86 2.20 -18.20
N SER A 264 3.54 2.76 -19.36
CA SER A 264 3.72 4.18 -19.66
C SER A 264 2.63 5.05 -19.02
N ASP A 265 2.82 6.37 -19.04
CA ASP A 265 1.85 7.32 -18.48
C ASP A 265 0.49 7.23 -19.20
N LEU A 266 0.49 7.12 -20.53
CA LEU A 266 -0.74 6.96 -21.30
C LEU A 266 -1.43 5.62 -21.03
N ALA A 267 -0.67 4.54 -20.80
CA ALA A 267 -1.22 3.24 -20.44
C ALA A 267 -1.89 3.26 -19.06
N TRP A 268 -1.24 3.86 -18.05
CA TRP A 268 -1.85 4.06 -16.72
C TRP A 268 -3.14 4.88 -16.80
N LYS A 269 -3.11 6.02 -17.51
CA LYS A 269 -4.28 6.89 -17.68
C LYS A 269 -5.39 6.23 -18.49
N ALA A 270 -5.07 5.28 -19.38
CA ALA A 270 -6.08 4.45 -20.05
C ALA A 270 -6.74 3.47 -19.08
N ALA A 271 -5.95 2.72 -18.30
CA ALA A 271 -6.47 1.78 -17.30
C ALA A 271 -7.35 2.47 -16.24
N PHE A 272 -6.98 3.66 -15.77
CA PHE A 272 -7.80 4.43 -14.82
C PHE A 272 -9.16 4.79 -15.42
N ARG A 273 -9.19 5.28 -16.67
CA ARG A 273 -10.45 5.63 -17.34
C ARG A 273 -11.33 4.40 -17.56
N GLU A 274 -10.73 3.28 -17.96
CA GLU A 274 -11.45 2.02 -18.16
C GLU A 274 -12.02 1.46 -16.85
N ALA A 275 -11.30 1.63 -15.73
CA ALA A 275 -11.78 1.30 -14.40
C ALA A 275 -12.87 2.25 -13.86
N GLY A 276 -13.25 3.30 -14.61
CA GLY A 276 -14.20 4.31 -14.16
C GLY A 276 -13.65 5.30 -13.13
N LEU A 277 -12.32 5.35 -12.97
CA LEU A 277 -11.64 6.25 -12.05
C LEU A 277 -11.34 7.60 -12.70
N ARG A 278 -11.22 8.63 -11.85
CA ARG A 278 -10.81 9.98 -12.25
C ARG A 278 -9.49 10.33 -11.58
N LEU A 279 -8.52 10.78 -12.37
CA LEU A 279 -7.27 11.31 -11.85
C LEU A 279 -7.53 12.62 -11.09
N VAL A 280 -7.13 12.67 -9.81
CA VAL A 280 -7.30 13.84 -8.94
C VAL A 280 -6.02 14.67 -8.78
N LYS A 281 -4.87 13.99 -8.83
CA LYS A 281 -3.54 14.56 -8.70
C LYS A 281 -2.55 13.57 -9.33
N GLU A 282 -1.49 14.11 -9.94
CA GLU A 282 -0.30 13.34 -10.28
C GLU A 282 0.96 14.12 -9.83
N GLN A 283 2.04 13.39 -9.57
CA GLN A 283 3.34 13.93 -9.17
C GLN A 283 4.47 12.94 -9.51
N ILE A 284 5.57 13.44 -10.09
CA ILE A 284 6.81 12.67 -10.25
C ILE A 284 7.53 12.61 -8.90
N GLN A 285 8.02 11.43 -8.52
CA GLN A 285 8.90 11.26 -7.37
C GLN A 285 10.28 11.82 -7.69
N GLU A 286 10.70 12.82 -6.93
CA GLU A 286 12.02 13.42 -7.05
C GLU A 286 13.03 12.77 -6.09
N GLY A 287 14.33 12.97 -6.34
CA GLY A 287 15.41 12.55 -5.44
C GLY A 287 15.75 11.05 -5.44
N LEU A 288 15.21 10.28 -6.40
CA LEU A 288 15.63 8.90 -6.64
C LEU A 288 16.99 8.86 -7.36
N PRO A 289 17.78 7.77 -7.19
CA PRO A 289 19.02 7.57 -7.93
C PRO A 289 18.83 7.63 -9.45
N ASP A 290 19.84 8.17 -10.14
CA ASP A 290 19.90 8.17 -11.60
C ASP A 290 19.93 6.74 -12.17
N GLY A 291 19.34 6.56 -13.36
CA GLY A 291 19.30 5.27 -14.06
C GLY A 291 18.10 4.38 -13.70
N LEU A 292 17.29 4.77 -12.72
CA LEU A 292 15.99 4.15 -12.45
C LEU A 292 14.92 4.66 -13.41
N TYR A 293 13.84 3.88 -13.55
CA TYR A 293 12.62 4.39 -14.18
C TYR A 293 12.11 5.64 -13.45
N VAL A 294 11.42 6.51 -14.19
CA VAL A 294 10.63 7.57 -13.58
C VAL A 294 9.56 6.91 -12.70
N VAL A 295 9.43 7.37 -11.47
CA VAL A 295 8.38 6.92 -10.55
C VAL A 295 7.33 8.02 -10.43
N LYS A 296 6.06 7.67 -10.56
CA LYS A 296 4.94 8.62 -10.44
C LYS A 296 3.93 8.16 -9.40
N MET A 297 3.30 9.15 -8.76
CA MET A 297 2.12 9.06 -7.90
C MET A 297 0.95 9.82 -8.53
#